data_AF-A0A924W270-F1
#
_entry.id   AF-A0A924W270-F1
#
_cell.length_a   1.000
_cell.length_b   1.000
_cell.length_c   1.000
_cell.angle_alpha   90.00
_cell.angle_beta   90.00
_cell.angle_gamma   90.00
#
_symmetry.space_group_name_H-M   'P 1'
#
loop_
_entity.id
_entity.type
_entity.pdbx_description
1 polymer ?
#
loop_
_entity_poly.entity_id
_entity_poly.type
_entity_poly.pdbx_seq_one_letter_code
_entity_poly.pdbx_strand_id
1 'polypeptide(L)'
;MHGIPRHLRRAHEATFYFHDRIVEAMKEIDSFGPRTFAFTANASLPASDLMGMDAITLARVCGQGEKARQLLLGECVLALTADALHYICESLFSYEKGKLSVSLSLMRKPLKENLLMLEWILADDADFFDAFSSPDRKRLNIDTISPERRKEIITRAIKKIDGPAFEDADVLYDVRYNKGANGLEPLWQKAQHLTTTKHANVLTEIENFNFIFATPENVRGIYESISPLYLSLAIHFYDVAGRALQRTYPRHRGAHDFDQMCKAAALALATKNYGGLRRAFGEAMQVCKEELRCTCGATPEITPTTFARALFSGDFYCSGCGESGTIDLFEAMGLAKQAS
;
A
#
# COMPACT_ATOMS: atom_id res chain seq x y z
N MET A 1 -10.82 18.59 3.50
CA MET A 1 -10.08 18.66 2.22
C MET A 1 -10.14 20.03 1.54
N HIS A 2 -9.25 20.98 1.88
CA HIS A 2 -9.19 22.30 1.20
C HIS A 2 -8.02 22.43 0.18
N GLY A 3 -6.96 21.63 0.30
CA GLY A 3 -5.79 21.71 -0.61
C GLY A 3 -5.94 20.95 -1.93
N ILE A 4 -6.74 19.89 -1.97
CA ILE A 4 -6.85 18.98 -3.13
C ILE A 4 -7.92 19.49 -4.13
N PRO A 5 -7.62 19.57 -5.44
CA PRO A 5 -8.60 19.84 -6.48
C PRO A 5 -9.81 18.91 -6.39
N ARG A 6 -11.02 19.46 -6.56
CA ARG A 6 -12.28 18.73 -6.28
C ARG A 6 -12.41 17.41 -7.03
N HIS A 7 -11.95 17.34 -8.27
CA HIS A 7 -12.04 16.12 -9.09
C HIS A 7 -11.01 15.06 -8.71
N LEU A 8 -9.98 15.38 -7.94
CA LEU A 8 -8.94 14.44 -7.48
C LEU A 8 -9.22 13.88 -6.08
N ARG A 9 -10.16 14.47 -5.33
CA ARG A 9 -10.49 14.03 -3.96
C ARG A 9 -10.85 12.55 -3.88
N ARG A 10 -11.55 12.03 -4.87
CA ARG A 10 -11.93 10.61 -4.91
C ARG A 10 -10.75 9.67 -5.04
N ALA A 11 -9.76 10.04 -5.86
CA ALA A 11 -8.54 9.26 -5.97
C ALA A 11 -7.82 9.23 -4.62
N HIS A 12 -7.77 10.39 -3.94
CA HIS A 12 -7.16 10.49 -2.62
C HIS A 12 -7.91 9.70 -1.52
N GLU A 13 -9.25 9.78 -1.50
CA GLU A 13 -10.10 8.97 -0.61
C GLU A 13 -9.89 7.47 -0.84
N ALA A 14 -9.82 7.04 -2.11
CA ALA A 14 -9.51 5.66 -2.46
C ALA A 14 -8.09 5.24 -2.02
N THR A 15 -7.10 6.13 -2.13
CA THR A 15 -5.74 5.88 -1.62
C THR A 15 -5.75 5.66 -0.10
N PHE A 16 -6.51 6.46 0.66
CA PHE A 16 -6.71 6.26 2.10
C PHE A 16 -7.38 4.93 2.40
N TYR A 17 -8.41 4.57 1.64
CA TYR A 17 -9.10 3.29 1.80
C TYR A 17 -8.16 2.08 1.72
N PHE A 18 -7.29 2.01 0.69
CA PHE A 18 -6.34 0.89 0.57
C PHE A 18 -5.31 0.86 1.71
N HIS A 19 -4.90 2.04 2.19
CA HIS A 19 -4.07 2.13 3.38
C HIS A 19 -4.77 1.54 4.61
N ASP A 20 -6.00 2.00 4.90
CA ASP A 20 -6.76 1.58 6.09
C ASP A 20 -7.08 0.09 6.07
N ARG A 21 -7.25 -0.49 4.88
CA ARG A 21 -7.47 -1.92 4.71
C ARG A 21 -6.30 -2.78 5.16
N ILE A 22 -5.05 -2.34 4.92
CA ILE A 22 -3.87 -3.03 5.47
C ILE A 22 -3.74 -2.76 6.97
N VAL A 23 -4.08 -1.56 7.45
CA VAL A 23 -4.09 -1.27 8.90
C VAL A 23 -5.03 -2.23 9.63
N GLU A 24 -6.20 -2.49 9.07
CA GLU A 24 -7.15 -3.45 9.64
C GLU A 24 -6.65 -4.90 9.58
N ALA A 25 -6.00 -5.31 8.50
CA ALA A 25 -5.33 -6.62 8.43
C ALA A 25 -4.25 -6.77 9.52
N MET A 26 -3.47 -5.71 9.77
CA MET A 26 -2.48 -5.69 10.84
C MET A 26 -3.13 -5.80 12.23
N LYS A 27 -4.24 -5.08 12.47
CA LYS A 27 -5.02 -5.18 13.72
C LYS A 27 -5.59 -6.58 13.93
N GLU A 28 -6.09 -7.22 12.87
CA GLU A 28 -6.57 -8.61 12.93
C GLU A 28 -5.43 -9.56 13.33
N ILE A 29 -4.24 -9.40 12.72
CA ILE A 29 -3.07 -10.21 13.05
C ILE A 29 -2.65 -10.01 14.52
N ASP A 30 -2.65 -8.77 15.01
CA ASP A 30 -2.36 -8.46 16.41
C ASP A 30 -3.40 -9.09 17.36
N SER A 31 -4.67 -9.18 16.93
CA SER A 31 -5.75 -9.79 17.74
C SER A 31 -5.56 -11.29 17.98
N PHE A 32 -4.74 -11.98 17.18
CA PHE A 32 -4.41 -13.39 17.39
C PHE A 32 -3.56 -13.62 18.67
N GLY A 33 -3.04 -12.55 19.27
CA GLY A 33 -2.26 -12.61 20.49
C GLY A 33 -0.84 -13.16 20.31
N PRO A 34 -0.15 -13.49 21.42
CA PRO A 34 1.23 -13.97 21.39
C PRO A 34 1.36 -15.26 20.58
N ARG A 35 2.21 -15.24 19.56
CA ARG A 35 2.54 -16.45 18.80
C ARG A 35 3.41 -17.37 19.66
N THR A 36 2.91 -18.58 19.90
CA THR A 36 3.65 -19.60 20.64
C THR A 36 4.37 -20.52 19.66
N PHE A 37 5.68 -20.69 19.86
CA PHE A 37 6.51 -21.59 19.05
C PHE A 37 7.15 -22.64 19.95
N ALA A 38 6.99 -23.91 19.61
CA ALA A 38 7.71 -25.00 20.27
C ALA A 38 9.04 -25.27 19.54
N PHE A 39 10.15 -25.30 20.28
CA PHE A 39 11.47 -25.66 19.75
C PHE A 39 11.92 -26.96 20.40
N THR A 40 12.54 -27.82 19.59
CA THR A 40 13.19 -29.03 20.05
C THR A 40 14.69 -28.77 19.97
N ALA A 41 15.37 -28.81 21.11
CA ALA A 41 16.81 -28.60 21.17
C ALA A 41 17.53 -29.83 20.60
N ASN A 42 18.46 -29.61 19.67
CA ASN A 42 19.32 -30.66 19.12
C ASN A 42 20.54 -30.96 20.01
N ALA A 43 20.76 -30.23 21.10
CA ALA A 43 21.92 -30.38 21.98
C ALA A 43 21.62 -30.01 23.45
N SER A 44 22.45 -30.56 24.33
CA SER A 44 22.46 -30.53 25.80
C SER A 44 22.75 -29.16 26.44
N LEU A 45 22.15 -28.09 25.92
CA LEU A 45 22.20 -26.78 26.58
C LEU A 45 21.24 -26.80 27.79
N PRO A 46 21.69 -26.37 28.98
CA PRO A 46 20.81 -26.30 30.14
C PRO A 46 19.71 -25.26 29.89
N ALA A 47 18.52 -25.52 30.42
CA ALA A 47 17.36 -24.64 30.23
C ALA A 47 17.62 -23.19 30.70
N SER A 48 18.52 -23.00 31.67
CA SER A 48 18.98 -21.69 32.13
C SER A 48 19.58 -20.84 31.03
N ASP A 49 20.31 -21.44 30.10
CA ASP A 49 21.02 -20.74 29.03
C ASP A 49 20.07 -20.36 27.90
N LEU A 50 18.88 -20.96 27.85
CA LEU A 50 17.85 -20.68 26.87
C LEU A 50 16.86 -19.62 27.36
N MET A 51 16.77 -19.39 28.68
CA MET A 51 15.84 -18.41 29.25
C MET A 51 16.23 -16.99 28.83
N GLY A 52 15.24 -16.21 28.38
CA GLY A 52 15.43 -14.80 28.00
C GLY A 52 15.93 -14.58 26.57
N MET A 53 16.23 -15.64 25.80
CA MET A 53 16.49 -15.52 24.36
C MET A 53 15.20 -15.19 23.61
N ASP A 54 15.29 -14.34 22.59
CA ASP A 54 14.20 -14.18 21.63
C ASP A 54 14.00 -15.45 20.79
N ALA A 55 12.82 -15.60 20.18
CA ALA A 55 12.44 -16.80 19.46
C ALA A 55 13.35 -17.12 18.26
N ILE A 56 13.94 -16.10 17.61
CA ILE A 56 14.82 -16.28 16.46
C ILE A 56 16.18 -16.79 16.93
N THR A 57 16.74 -16.17 17.98
CA THR A 57 18.00 -16.61 18.59
C THR A 57 17.88 -18.03 19.13
N LEU A 58 16.78 -18.33 19.83
CA LEU A 58 16.49 -19.67 20.34
C LEU A 58 16.42 -20.71 19.21
N ALA A 59 15.71 -20.38 18.11
CA ALA A 59 15.61 -21.26 16.94
C ALA A 59 17.00 -21.59 16.34
N ARG A 60 17.90 -20.60 16.24
CA ARG A 60 19.26 -20.79 15.72
C ARG A 60 20.08 -21.71 16.61
N VAL A 61 20.05 -21.47 17.92
CA VAL A 61 20.79 -22.26 18.92
C VAL A 61 20.29 -23.70 18.98
N CYS A 62 18.98 -23.93 18.82
CA CYS A 62 18.40 -25.26 18.72
C CYS A 62 18.68 -25.98 17.38
N GLY A 63 19.44 -25.38 16.45
CA GLY A 63 19.71 -25.94 15.13
C GLY A 63 18.53 -25.91 14.17
N GLN A 64 17.50 -25.12 14.46
CA GLN A 64 16.29 -24.96 13.65
C GLN A 64 16.40 -23.74 12.73
N GLY A 65 17.45 -23.71 11.89
CA GLY A 65 17.78 -22.56 11.04
C GLY A 65 16.64 -22.12 10.12
N GLU A 66 15.90 -23.05 9.52
CA GLU A 66 14.75 -22.73 8.66
C GLU A 66 13.62 -22.07 9.45
N LYS A 67 13.38 -22.50 10.70
CA LYS A 67 12.38 -21.87 11.57
C LYS A 67 12.82 -20.46 11.98
N ALA A 68 14.10 -20.27 12.29
CA ALA A 68 14.67 -18.95 12.56
C ALA A 68 14.49 -18.00 11.37
N ARG A 69 14.71 -18.50 10.15
CA ARG A 69 14.49 -17.76 8.91
C ARG A 69 13.01 -17.36 8.73
N GLN A 70 12.08 -18.29 8.92
CA GLN A 70 10.64 -18.00 8.81
C GLN A 70 10.18 -16.96 9.83
N LEU A 71 10.65 -17.06 11.08
CA LEU A 71 10.36 -16.08 12.13
C LEU A 71 10.87 -14.68 11.76
N LEU A 72 12.15 -14.60 11.36
CA LEU A 72 12.78 -13.34 10.98
C LEU A 72 12.07 -12.68 9.79
N LEU A 73 11.79 -13.45 8.74
CA LEU A 73 11.05 -12.95 7.58
C LEU A 73 9.66 -12.44 7.97
N GLY A 74 8.98 -13.14 8.88
CA GLY A 74 7.68 -12.70 9.37
C GLY A 74 7.71 -11.41 10.18
N GLU A 75 8.78 -11.20 10.97
CA GLU A 75 9.02 -9.92 11.65
C GLU A 75 9.35 -8.80 10.64
N CYS A 76 10.15 -9.08 9.62
CA CYS A 76 10.43 -8.13 8.56
C CYS A 76 9.15 -7.68 7.83
N VAL A 77 8.25 -8.62 7.48
CA VAL A 77 6.98 -8.28 6.82
C VAL A 77 6.13 -7.36 7.69
N LEU A 78 5.98 -7.66 8.99
CA LEU A 78 5.21 -6.79 9.90
C LEU A 78 5.86 -5.42 10.05
N ALA A 79 7.16 -5.38 10.32
CA ALA A 79 7.88 -4.13 10.59
C ALA A 79 7.94 -3.21 9.37
N LEU A 80 8.22 -3.76 8.19
CA LEU A 80 8.26 -3.00 6.93
C LEU A 80 6.88 -2.46 6.56
N THR A 81 5.83 -3.27 6.76
CA THR A 81 4.44 -2.86 6.54
C THR A 81 4.04 -1.75 7.50
N ALA A 82 4.26 -1.93 8.81
CA ALA A 82 3.91 -0.93 9.81
C ALA A 82 4.63 0.41 9.59
N ASP A 83 5.95 0.38 9.35
CA ASP A 83 6.73 1.58 9.02
C ASP A 83 6.18 2.27 7.76
N ALA A 84 5.84 1.50 6.71
CA ALA A 84 5.28 2.07 5.50
C ALA A 84 3.91 2.75 5.75
N LEU A 85 3.02 2.11 6.50
CA LEU A 85 1.69 2.65 6.82
C LEU A 85 1.78 3.99 7.57
N HIS A 86 2.66 4.10 8.56
CA HIS A 86 2.86 5.37 9.28
C HIS A 86 3.28 6.51 8.34
N TYR A 87 4.25 6.27 7.46
CA TYR A 87 4.69 7.28 6.49
C TYR A 87 3.61 7.61 5.45
N ILE A 88 2.88 6.61 4.96
CA ILE A 88 1.77 6.80 4.01
C ILE A 88 0.69 7.66 4.65
N CYS A 89 0.24 7.33 5.87
CA CYS A 89 -0.79 8.06 6.59
C CYS A 89 -0.45 9.54 6.76
N GLU A 90 0.74 9.84 7.31
CA GLU A 90 1.19 11.23 7.50
C GLU A 90 1.40 11.98 6.19
N SER A 91 1.83 11.27 5.14
CA SER A 91 1.90 11.85 3.81
C SER A 91 0.51 12.22 3.28
N LEU A 92 -0.48 11.33 3.39
CA LEU A 92 -1.83 11.57 2.89
C LEU A 92 -2.49 12.73 3.64
N PHE A 93 -2.31 12.84 4.96
CA PHE A 93 -2.78 14.03 5.69
C PHE A 93 -2.06 15.31 5.28
N SER A 94 -0.75 15.26 5.02
CA SER A 94 0.01 16.41 4.52
C SER A 94 -0.47 16.82 3.12
N TYR A 95 -0.76 15.85 2.28
CA TYR A 95 -1.32 16.00 0.94
C TYR A 95 -2.68 16.71 0.97
N GLU A 96 -3.57 16.29 1.87
CA GLU A 96 -4.87 16.92 2.08
C GLU A 96 -4.77 18.40 2.50
N LYS A 97 -3.77 18.71 3.33
CA LYS A 97 -3.49 20.04 3.87
C LYS A 97 -2.80 20.98 2.88
N GLY A 98 -2.51 20.55 1.65
CA GLY A 98 -1.79 21.38 0.67
C GLY A 98 -0.27 21.36 0.82
N LYS A 99 0.28 20.56 1.74
CA LYS A 99 1.72 20.52 2.06
C LYS A 99 2.43 19.51 1.14
N LEU A 100 2.44 19.77 -0.16
CA LEU A 100 2.94 18.82 -1.17
C LEU A 100 4.40 18.41 -0.97
N SER A 101 5.31 19.34 -0.65
CA SER A 101 6.71 19.00 -0.42
C SER A 101 6.90 18.03 0.75
N VAL A 102 6.14 18.22 1.83
CA VAL A 102 6.14 17.33 3.00
C VAL A 102 5.58 15.95 2.61
N SER A 103 4.43 15.92 1.93
CA SER A 103 3.81 14.67 1.45
C SER A 103 4.75 13.88 0.53
N LEU A 104 5.35 14.55 -0.47
CA LEU A 104 6.28 13.92 -1.40
C LEU A 104 7.53 13.38 -0.70
N SER A 105 8.07 14.13 0.27
CA SER A 105 9.23 13.69 1.06
C SER A 105 8.91 12.44 1.87
N LEU A 106 7.71 12.38 2.48
CA LEU A 106 7.27 11.24 3.27
C LEU A 106 6.96 10.01 2.40
N MET A 107 6.32 10.17 1.24
CA MET A 107 5.95 9.06 0.34
C MET A 107 7.14 8.36 -0.32
N ARG A 108 8.30 9.03 -0.40
CA ARG A 108 9.49 8.44 -1.03
C ARG A 108 9.89 7.14 -0.35
N LYS A 109 10.00 7.10 0.98
CA LYS A 109 10.45 5.92 1.73
C LYS A 109 9.50 4.71 1.55
N PRO A 110 8.19 4.79 1.85
CA PRO A 110 7.30 3.64 1.75
C PRO A 110 7.22 3.10 0.32
N LEU A 111 7.14 3.99 -0.68
CA LEU A 111 6.94 3.58 -2.07
C LEU A 111 8.25 3.16 -2.74
N LYS A 112 9.41 3.72 -2.39
CA LYS A 112 10.68 3.37 -3.03
C LYS A 112 11.42 2.25 -2.31
N GLU A 113 11.40 2.25 -0.99
CA GLU A 113 12.21 1.36 -0.16
C GLU A 113 11.38 0.22 0.43
N ASN A 114 10.41 0.52 1.31
CA ASN A 114 9.64 -0.52 2.00
C ASN A 114 8.93 -1.46 1.02
N LEU A 115 8.26 -0.88 0.00
CA LEU A 115 7.58 -1.65 -1.03
C LEU A 115 8.55 -2.56 -1.80
N LEU A 116 9.77 -2.10 -2.14
CA LEU A 116 10.75 -2.97 -2.81
C LEU A 116 11.20 -4.12 -1.92
N MET A 117 11.39 -3.88 -0.62
CA MET A 117 11.76 -4.94 0.31
C MET A 117 10.64 -5.98 0.45
N LEU A 118 9.38 -5.54 0.55
CA LEU A 118 8.23 -6.44 0.58
C LEU A 118 8.08 -7.23 -0.73
N GLU A 119 8.27 -6.58 -1.88
CA GLU A 119 8.30 -7.24 -3.19
C GLU A 119 9.42 -8.30 -3.25
N TRP A 120 10.61 -8.01 -2.70
CA TRP A 120 11.73 -8.95 -2.67
C TRP A 120 11.44 -10.15 -1.78
N ILE A 121 10.94 -9.94 -0.56
CA ILE A 121 10.50 -11.02 0.34
C ILE A 121 9.45 -11.89 -0.35
N LEU A 122 8.50 -11.27 -1.05
CA LEU A 122 7.46 -11.99 -1.74
C LEU A 122 8.03 -12.78 -2.93
N ALA A 123 8.88 -12.16 -3.75
CA ALA A 123 9.49 -12.73 -4.95
C ALA A 123 10.42 -13.92 -4.65
N ASP A 124 11.35 -13.74 -3.71
CA ASP A 124 12.41 -14.68 -3.38
C ASP A 124 12.88 -14.44 -1.94
N ASP A 125 12.27 -15.16 -1.01
CA ASP A 125 12.55 -15.01 0.42
C ASP A 125 13.91 -15.60 0.83
N ALA A 126 14.49 -16.50 0.02
CA ALA A 126 15.82 -17.07 0.26
C ALA A 126 16.88 -16.03 -0.08
N ASP A 127 16.80 -15.47 -1.28
CA ASP A 127 17.74 -14.44 -1.72
C ASP A 127 17.65 -13.17 -0.86
N PHE A 128 16.44 -12.75 -0.48
CA PHE A 128 16.28 -11.65 0.47
C PHE A 128 16.93 -11.97 1.82
N PHE A 129 16.67 -13.16 2.39
CA PHE A 129 17.23 -13.55 3.68
C PHE A 129 18.77 -13.57 3.66
N ASP A 130 19.36 -14.07 2.56
CA ASP A 130 20.81 -14.08 2.37
C ASP A 130 21.39 -12.68 2.26
N ALA A 131 20.69 -11.77 1.56
CA ALA A 131 21.08 -10.36 1.50
C ALA A 131 20.94 -9.66 2.87
N PHE A 132 19.88 -9.97 3.61
CA PHE A 132 19.59 -9.35 4.91
C PHE A 132 20.54 -9.82 6.02
N SER A 133 20.88 -11.11 6.01
CA SER A 133 21.79 -11.73 6.97
C SER A 133 23.27 -11.50 6.64
N SER A 134 23.56 -10.94 5.46
CA SER A 134 24.92 -10.61 5.03
C SER A 134 25.54 -9.50 5.90
N PRO A 135 26.84 -9.60 6.24
CA PRO A 135 27.55 -8.49 6.89
C PRO A 135 27.72 -7.28 5.94
N ASP A 136 27.69 -7.49 4.63
CA ASP A 136 27.69 -6.41 3.65
C ASP A 136 26.32 -5.73 3.56
N ARG A 137 26.19 -4.60 4.28
CA ARG A 137 24.97 -3.77 4.31
C ARG A 137 24.61 -3.17 2.95
N LYS A 138 25.53 -3.10 1.99
CA LYS A 138 25.23 -2.58 0.65
C LYS A 138 24.25 -3.48 -0.08
N ARG A 139 24.17 -4.77 0.23
CA ARG A 139 23.24 -5.69 -0.44
C ARG A 139 21.76 -5.30 -0.28
N LEU A 140 21.40 -4.58 0.79
CA LEU A 140 20.05 -4.06 1.01
C LEU A 140 19.87 -2.61 0.57
N ASN A 141 20.96 -1.91 0.25
CA ASN A 141 20.85 -0.52 -0.16
C ASN A 141 20.20 -0.46 -1.55
N ILE A 142 19.02 0.15 -1.62
CA ILE A 142 18.27 0.25 -2.87
C ILE A 142 19.08 0.88 -3.99
N ASP A 143 19.94 1.85 -3.71
CA ASP A 143 20.71 2.60 -4.71
C ASP A 143 21.83 1.75 -5.33
N THR A 144 22.24 0.66 -4.67
CA THR A 144 23.25 -0.27 -5.20
C THR A 144 22.63 -1.47 -5.93
N ILE A 145 21.33 -1.72 -5.75
CA ILE A 145 20.61 -2.73 -6.54
C ILE A 145 20.44 -2.20 -7.97
N SER A 146 20.86 -2.99 -8.96
CA SER A 146 20.78 -2.57 -10.36
C SER A 146 19.32 -2.41 -10.82
N PRO A 147 19.04 -1.54 -11.81
CA PRO A 147 17.71 -1.41 -12.43
C PRO A 147 17.09 -2.76 -12.82
N GLU A 148 17.88 -3.63 -13.44
CA GLU A 148 17.47 -4.93 -13.95
C GLU A 148 17.04 -5.84 -12.79
N ARG A 149 17.81 -5.84 -11.69
CA ARG A 149 17.45 -6.63 -10.50
C ARG A 149 16.18 -6.12 -9.84
N ARG A 150 15.98 -4.80 -9.76
CA ARG A 150 14.71 -4.25 -9.22
C ARG A 150 13.52 -4.66 -10.07
N LYS A 151 13.64 -4.57 -11.40
CA LYS A 151 12.59 -5.04 -12.33
C LYS A 151 12.32 -6.53 -12.20
N GLU A 152 13.34 -7.35 -12.03
CA GLU A 152 13.19 -8.79 -11.81
C GLU A 152 12.43 -9.10 -10.51
N ILE A 153 12.79 -8.42 -9.42
CA ILE A 153 12.09 -8.51 -8.13
C ILE A 153 10.61 -8.15 -8.30
N ILE A 154 10.33 -6.99 -8.89
CA ILE A 154 8.95 -6.51 -9.13
C ILE A 154 8.18 -7.53 -9.99
N THR A 155 8.77 -8.00 -11.09
CA THR A 155 8.15 -8.99 -11.99
C THR A 155 7.77 -10.28 -11.25
N ARG A 156 8.66 -10.79 -10.39
CA ARG A 156 8.41 -12.00 -9.62
C ARG A 156 7.38 -11.78 -8.51
N ALA A 157 7.32 -10.59 -7.93
CA ALA A 157 6.30 -10.22 -6.95
C ALA A 157 4.90 -10.10 -7.58
N ILE A 158 4.78 -9.45 -8.74
CA ILE A 158 3.51 -9.32 -9.49
C ILE A 158 2.90 -10.71 -9.75
N LYS A 159 3.72 -11.69 -10.15
CA LYS A 159 3.26 -13.07 -10.41
C LYS A 159 2.70 -13.80 -9.17
N LYS A 160 2.89 -13.26 -7.97
CA LYS A 160 2.45 -13.86 -6.71
C LYS A 160 1.25 -13.14 -6.09
N ILE A 161 0.88 -11.98 -6.61
CA ILE A 161 -0.30 -11.23 -6.22
C ILE A 161 -1.40 -11.42 -7.27
N ASP A 162 -2.63 -11.23 -6.84
CA ASP A 162 -3.78 -11.27 -7.73
C ASP A 162 -4.32 -9.84 -7.88
N GLY A 163 -4.37 -9.30 -9.10
CA GLY A 163 -5.07 -8.04 -9.34
C GLY A 163 -4.59 -7.23 -10.56
N PRO A 164 -5.43 -6.29 -11.04
CA PRO A 164 -5.26 -5.64 -12.34
C PRO A 164 -4.47 -4.32 -12.33
N ALA A 165 -4.04 -3.80 -11.17
CA ALA A 165 -3.54 -2.42 -11.09
C ALA A 165 -2.22 -2.20 -11.84
N PHE A 166 -1.31 -3.18 -11.79
CA PHE A 166 -0.10 -3.21 -12.59
C PHE A 166 0.26 -4.64 -12.95
N GLU A 167 0.03 -5.00 -14.21
CA GLU A 167 0.52 -6.27 -14.78
C GLU A 167 1.97 -6.13 -15.30
N ASP A 168 2.47 -4.89 -15.44
CA ASP A 168 3.75 -4.57 -16.05
C ASP A 168 4.76 -4.01 -15.03
N ALA A 169 5.83 -4.78 -14.80
CA ALA A 169 6.93 -4.41 -13.92
C ALA A 169 7.75 -3.22 -14.43
N ASP A 170 7.85 -3.02 -15.74
CA ASP A 170 8.56 -1.88 -16.32
C ASP A 170 7.84 -0.57 -16.01
N VAL A 171 6.50 -0.57 -16.08
CA VAL A 171 5.68 0.59 -15.71
C VAL A 171 5.86 0.92 -14.22
N LEU A 172 5.76 -0.07 -13.33
CA LEU A 172 5.99 0.15 -11.89
C LEU A 172 7.40 0.65 -11.59
N TYR A 173 8.39 0.07 -12.26
CA TYR A 173 9.77 0.52 -12.13
C TYR A 173 9.89 1.98 -12.59
N ASP A 174 9.33 2.33 -13.74
CA ASP A 174 9.46 3.67 -14.29
C ASP A 174 8.77 4.72 -13.42
N VAL A 175 7.55 4.43 -12.94
CA VAL A 175 6.83 5.32 -12.02
C VAL A 175 7.65 5.61 -10.76
N ARG A 176 8.37 4.62 -10.22
CA ARG A 176 9.11 4.75 -8.95
C ARG A 176 10.54 5.28 -9.12
N TYR A 177 11.25 4.88 -10.17
CA TYR A 177 12.71 5.07 -10.26
C TYR A 177 13.14 5.92 -11.45
N ASN A 178 12.28 6.13 -12.45
CA ASN A 178 12.66 6.92 -13.63
C ASN A 178 12.88 8.39 -13.23
N LYS A 179 13.98 8.96 -13.72
CA LYS A 179 14.36 10.37 -13.48
C LYS A 179 13.82 11.32 -14.56
N GLY A 180 13.02 10.81 -15.49
CA GLY A 180 12.31 11.56 -16.52
C GLY A 180 10.98 12.13 -16.02
N ALA A 181 10.24 12.78 -16.92
CA ALA A 181 8.99 13.47 -16.60
C ALA A 181 7.87 12.55 -16.10
N ASN A 182 7.96 11.24 -16.37
CA ASN A 182 6.92 10.27 -16.04
C ASN A 182 7.16 9.52 -14.71
N GLY A 183 8.29 9.77 -14.03
CA GLY A 183 8.64 9.13 -12.76
C GLY A 183 8.49 10.06 -11.56
N LEU A 184 8.36 9.48 -10.37
CA LEU A 184 8.26 10.22 -9.10
C LEU A 184 9.60 10.65 -8.54
N GLU A 185 10.72 10.04 -8.97
CA GLU A 185 12.05 10.32 -8.44
C GLU A 185 12.45 11.81 -8.52
N PRO A 186 12.19 12.56 -9.62
CA PRO A 186 12.45 14.00 -9.66
C PRO A 186 11.69 14.79 -8.59
N LEU A 187 10.41 14.46 -8.38
CA LEU A 187 9.58 15.14 -7.41
C LEU A 187 10.03 14.84 -5.98
N TRP A 188 10.39 13.59 -5.69
CA TRP A 188 10.95 13.19 -4.41
C TRP A 188 12.27 13.90 -4.11
N GLN A 189 13.19 13.97 -5.09
CA GLN A 189 14.46 14.68 -4.91
C GLN A 189 14.25 16.18 -4.68
N LYS A 190 13.39 16.83 -5.48
CA LYS A 190 13.07 18.25 -5.30
C LYS A 190 12.37 18.54 -3.97
N ALA A 191 11.62 17.58 -3.43
CA ALA A 191 10.94 17.72 -2.15
C ALA A 191 11.89 17.63 -0.96
N GLN A 192 12.94 16.81 -1.07
CA GLN A 192 13.93 16.58 -0.01
C GLN A 192 15.04 17.63 0.04
N HIS A 193 15.29 18.35 -1.05
CA HIS A 193 16.43 19.25 -1.18
C HIS A 193 16.02 20.65 -1.60
N LEU A 194 16.64 21.67 -0.98
CA LEU A 194 16.44 23.08 -1.37
C LEU A 194 16.91 23.34 -2.80
N THR A 195 18.04 22.75 -3.17
CA THR A 195 18.59 22.79 -4.53
C THR A 195 19.04 21.39 -4.94
N THR A 196 18.92 21.09 -6.22
CA THR A 196 19.26 19.80 -6.83
C THR A 196 20.10 20.04 -8.07
N THR A 197 21.27 19.41 -8.16
CA THR A 197 22.31 19.74 -9.17
C THR A 197 22.75 18.56 -10.04
N LYS A 198 22.31 17.34 -9.72
CA LYS A 198 22.91 16.11 -10.27
C LYS A 198 22.36 15.64 -11.62
N HIS A 199 21.13 16.01 -11.98
CA HIS A 199 20.53 15.60 -13.26
C HIS A 199 19.70 16.73 -13.87
N ALA A 200 19.67 16.84 -15.21
CA ALA A 200 18.96 17.91 -15.91
C ALA A 200 17.47 17.99 -15.53
N ASN A 201 16.79 16.84 -15.43
CA ASN A 201 15.36 16.79 -15.09
C ASN A 201 15.05 17.07 -13.61
N VAL A 202 16.07 17.02 -12.75
CA VAL A 202 15.92 17.37 -11.33
C VAL A 202 16.58 18.72 -11.04
N LEU A 203 17.21 19.37 -12.02
CA LEU A 203 17.96 20.60 -11.80
C LEU A 203 17.03 21.69 -11.28
N THR A 204 17.45 22.36 -10.21
CA THR A 204 16.76 23.54 -9.72
C THR A 204 17.02 24.70 -10.67
N GLU A 205 15.96 25.43 -11.02
CA GLU A 205 16.05 26.60 -11.90
C GLU A 205 16.89 27.71 -11.26
N ILE A 206 17.40 28.62 -12.09
CA ILE A 206 18.13 29.80 -11.63
C ILE A 206 17.23 30.61 -10.69
N GLU A 207 17.79 31.07 -9.57
CA GLU A 207 17.08 31.84 -8.54
C GLU A 207 15.85 31.13 -7.95
N ASN A 208 15.86 29.78 -7.92
CA ASN A 208 14.78 28.97 -7.41
C ASN A 208 15.20 28.08 -6.21
N PHE A 209 14.28 27.83 -5.27
CA PHE A 209 14.44 26.84 -4.19
C PHE A 209 13.35 25.76 -4.23
N ASN A 210 13.28 25.06 -5.37
CA ASN A 210 12.33 23.99 -5.65
C ASN A 210 10.91 24.33 -5.16
N PHE A 211 10.33 23.51 -4.28
CA PHE A 211 8.96 23.66 -3.81
C PHE A 211 8.70 24.93 -2.98
N ILE A 212 9.73 25.62 -2.48
CA ILE A 212 9.55 26.87 -1.71
C ILE A 212 8.97 27.97 -2.60
N PHE A 213 9.36 28.02 -3.87
CA PHE A 213 8.88 29.01 -4.84
C PHE A 213 7.88 28.44 -5.85
N ALA A 214 7.30 27.27 -5.57
CA ALA A 214 6.28 26.69 -6.45
C ALA A 214 5.03 27.58 -6.49
N THR A 215 4.54 27.89 -7.70
CA THR A 215 3.30 28.66 -7.88
C THR A 215 2.07 27.78 -7.64
N PRO A 216 0.87 28.37 -7.43
CA PRO A 216 -0.37 27.62 -7.36
C PRO A 216 -0.63 26.73 -8.59
N GLU A 217 -0.21 27.16 -9.78
CA GLU A 217 -0.29 26.40 -11.02
C GLU A 217 0.67 25.20 -11.01
N ASN A 218 1.91 25.37 -10.53
CA ASN A 218 2.84 24.25 -10.37
C ASN A 218 2.28 23.21 -9.40
N VAL A 219 1.79 23.68 -8.24
CA VAL A 219 1.16 22.84 -7.21
C VAL A 219 -0.02 22.06 -7.80
N ARG A 220 -0.91 22.74 -8.54
CA ARG A 220 -2.03 22.08 -9.22
C ARG A 220 -1.56 21.04 -10.22
N GLY A 221 -0.60 21.37 -11.07
CA GLY A 221 -0.04 20.43 -12.05
C GLY A 221 0.52 19.17 -11.38
N ILE A 222 1.22 19.34 -10.25
CA ILE A 222 1.73 18.21 -9.47
C ILE A 222 0.59 17.35 -8.93
N TYR A 223 -0.48 17.95 -8.36
CA TYR A 223 -1.67 17.20 -7.93
C TYR A 223 -2.24 16.33 -9.07
N GLU A 224 -2.45 16.91 -10.25
CA GLU A 224 -2.98 16.19 -11.43
C GLU A 224 -2.09 15.01 -11.81
N SER A 225 -0.77 15.21 -11.81
CA SER A 225 0.18 14.17 -12.22
C SER A 225 0.31 13.03 -11.20
N ILE A 226 0.34 13.34 -9.89
CA ILE A 226 0.67 12.32 -8.87
C ILE A 226 -0.54 11.60 -8.29
N SER A 227 -1.75 12.18 -8.33
CA SER A 227 -2.93 11.53 -7.74
C SER A 227 -3.20 10.13 -8.32
N PRO A 228 -3.20 9.93 -9.65
CA PRO A 228 -3.43 8.61 -10.23
C PRO A 228 -2.29 7.64 -9.88
N LEU A 229 -1.04 8.12 -9.88
CA LEU A 229 0.13 7.31 -9.55
C LEU A 229 0.09 6.84 -8.09
N TYR A 230 -0.28 7.72 -7.15
CA TYR A 230 -0.41 7.37 -5.74
C TYR A 230 -1.50 6.35 -5.50
N LEU A 231 -2.65 6.49 -6.17
CA LEU A 231 -3.70 5.48 -6.07
C LEU A 231 -3.24 4.13 -6.57
N SER A 232 -2.66 4.08 -7.77
CA SER A 232 -2.20 2.81 -8.33
C SER A 232 -1.11 2.18 -7.48
N LEU A 233 -0.16 2.97 -6.96
CA LEU A 233 0.88 2.47 -6.06
C LEU A 233 0.34 2.03 -4.70
N ALA A 234 -0.73 2.66 -4.19
CA ALA A 234 -1.39 2.22 -2.96
C ALA A 234 -2.12 0.89 -3.15
N ILE A 235 -2.77 0.68 -4.32
CA ILE A 235 -3.34 -0.62 -4.68
C ILE A 235 -2.24 -1.69 -4.77
N HIS A 236 -1.12 -1.37 -5.43
CA HIS A 236 0.00 -2.31 -5.53
C HIS A 236 0.62 -2.62 -4.17
N PHE A 237 0.79 -1.61 -3.32
CA PHE A 237 1.24 -1.80 -1.94
C PHE A 237 0.26 -2.67 -1.16
N TYR A 238 -1.05 -2.43 -1.30
CA TYR A 238 -2.10 -3.27 -0.71
C TYR A 238 -1.92 -4.74 -1.09
N ASP A 239 -1.72 -5.02 -2.38
CA ASP A 239 -1.57 -6.38 -2.89
C ASP A 239 -0.30 -7.07 -2.41
N VAL A 240 0.83 -6.38 -2.48
CA VAL A 240 2.11 -6.92 -2.03
C VAL A 240 2.11 -7.15 -0.52
N ALA A 241 1.69 -6.16 0.26
CA ALA A 241 1.65 -6.25 1.72
C ALA A 241 0.63 -7.30 2.18
N GLY A 242 -0.58 -7.27 1.64
CA GLY A 242 -1.64 -8.24 1.96
C GLY A 242 -1.21 -9.68 1.66
N ARG A 243 -0.62 -9.94 0.49
CA ARG A 243 -0.12 -11.27 0.13
C ARG A 243 1.07 -11.70 0.99
N ALA A 244 1.99 -10.78 1.33
CA ALA A 244 3.09 -11.07 2.23
C ALA A 244 2.57 -11.43 3.64
N LEU A 245 1.62 -10.66 4.17
CA LEU A 245 0.96 -10.91 5.45
C LEU A 245 0.22 -12.25 5.44
N GLN A 246 -0.57 -12.54 4.41
CA GLN A 246 -1.29 -13.81 4.28
C GLN A 246 -0.34 -15.02 4.27
N ARG A 247 0.79 -14.91 3.54
CA ARG A 247 1.80 -15.98 3.49
C ARG A 247 2.46 -16.21 4.85
N THR A 248 2.71 -15.15 5.61
CA THR A 248 3.31 -15.23 6.95
C THR A 248 2.30 -15.63 8.02
N TYR A 249 1.03 -15.24 7.87
CA TYR A 249 -0.05 -15.42 8.83
C TYR A 249 -1.25 -16.09 8.15
N PRO A 250 -1.22 -17.42 7.91
CA PRO A 250 -2.29 -18.11 7.16
C PRO A 250 -3.68 -18.07 7.81
N ARG A 251 -3.77 -17.69 9.09
CA ARG A 251 -5.05 -17.48 9.78
C ARG A 251 -5.78 -16.24 9.28
N HIS A 252 -5.05 -15.25 8.78
CA HIS A 252 -5.61 -14.10 8.10
C HIS A 252 -6.13 -14.53 6.72
N ARG A 253 -7.45 -14.52 6.54
CA ARG A 253 -8.09 -14.75 5.24
C ARG A 253 -8.42 -13.41 4.62
N GLY A 254 -7.71 -13.04 3.55
CA GLY A 254 -8.04 -11.83 2.78
C GLY A 254 -9.39 -11.96 2.09
N ALA A 255 -10.15 -10.87 2.01
CA ALA A 255 -11.46 -10.81 1.36
C ALA A 255 -11.32 -10.56 -0.15
N HIS A 256 -10.79 -11.57 -0.82
CA HIS A 256 -10.14 -11.46 -2.12
C HIS A 256 -11.03 -10.91 -3.27
N ASP A 257 -12.29 -11.33 -3.36
CA ASP A 257 -13.15 -10.97 -4.49
C ASP A 257 -13.67 -9.52 -4.41
N PHE A 258 -14.02 -9.06 -3.20
CA PHE A 258 -14.45 -7.68 -2.97
C PHE A 258 -13.32 -6.67 -3.19
N ASP A 259 -12.10 -7.07 -2.81
CA ASP A 259 -10.93 -6.24 -3.03
C ASP A 259 -10.70 -5.96 -4.52
N GLN A 260 -10.90 -6.95 -5.38
CA GLN A 260 -10.79 -6.74 -6.83
C GLN A 260 -11.84 -5.75 -7.36
N MET A 261 -13.07 -5.84 -6.85
CA MET A 261 -14.15 -4.91 -7.20
C MET A 261 -13.80 -3.48 -6.73
N CYS A 262 -13.27 -3.33 -5.53
CA CYS A 262 -12.83 -2.04 -4.99
C CYS A 262 -11.70 -1.41 -5.81
N LYS A 263 -10.71 -2.21 -6.20
CA LYS A 263 -9.61 -1.75 -7.07
C LYS A 263 -10.11 -1.30 -8.43
N ALA A 264 -10.97 -2.10 -9.07
CA ALA A 264 -11.59 -1.76 -10.34
C ALA A 264 -12.37 -0.45 -10.25
N ALA A 265 -13.17 -0.28 -9.19
CA ALA A 265 -13.93 0.94 -8.95
C ALA A 265 -13.02 2.16 -8.72
N ALA A 266 -11.98 2.01 -7.90
CA ALA A 266 -11.03 3.07 -7.61
C ALA A 266 -10.32 3.57 -8.88
N LEU A 267 -9.81 2.65 -9.70
CA LEU A 267 -9.13 2.97 -10.96
C LEU A 267 -10.08 3.63 -11.97
N ALA A 268 -11.32 3.15 -12.08
CA ALA A 268 -12.33 3.75 -12.97
C ALA A 268 -12.68 5.19 -12.55
N LEU A 269 -12.78 5.45 -11.24
CA LEU A 269 -13.08 6.77 -10.70
C LEU A 269 -11.92 7.75 -10.86
N ALA A 270 -10.67 7.29 -10.77
CA ALA A 270 -9.48 8.13 -10.89
C ALA A 270 -9.13 8.49 -12.34
N THR A 271 -9.30 7.57 -13.28
CA THR A 271 -8.88 7.77 -14.68
C THR A 271 -9.92 8.46 -15.56
N LYS A 272 -11.16 8.62 -15.07
CA LYS A 272 -12.35 9.02 -15.86
C LYS A 272 -12.57 8.16 -17.13
N ASN A 273 -11.85 7.04 -17.25
CA ASN A 273 -11.84 6.20 -18.44
C ASN A 273 -12.55 4.89 -18.11
N TYR A 274 -13.86 4.89 -18.33
CA TYR A 274 -14.77 3.83 -17.91
C TYR A 274 -14.77 2.59 -18.82
N GLY A 275 -13.98 2.57 -19.90
CA GLY A 275 -14.16 1.63 -21.01
C GLY A 275 -13.93 0.16 -20.66
N GLY A 276 -12.81 -0.17 -20.01
CA GLY A 276 -12.43 -1.57 -19.72
C GLY A 276 -13.04 -2.14 -18.44
N LEU A 277 -13.32 -1.29 -17.44
CA LEU A 277 -13.76 -1.71 -16.10
C LEU A 277 -15.27 -1.49 -15.86
N ARG A 278 -16.02 -1.07 -16.90
CA ARG A 278 -17.46 -0.74 -16.80
C ARG A 278 -18.32 -1.89 -16.29
N ARG A 279 -17.97 -3.12 -16.66
CA ARG A 279 -18.71 -4.32 -16.26
C ARG A 279 -18.55 -4.58 -14.76
N ALA A 280 -17.32 -4.69 -14.27
CA ALA A 280 -17.03 -4.90 -12.84
C ALA A 280 -17.59 -3.77 -11.96
N PHE A 281 -17.47 -2.51 -12.42
CA PHE A 281 -18.06 -1.36 -11.74
C PHE A 281 -19.60 -1.40 -11.74
N GLY A 282 -20.20 -1.82 -12.86
CA GLY A 282 -21.65 -1.98 -12.99
C GLY A 282 -22.21 -3.09 -12.10
N GLU A 283 -21.50 -4.22 -12.03
CA GLU A 283 -21.84 -5.35 -11.13
C GLU A 283 -21.75 -4.92 -9.66
N ALA A 284 -20.68 -4.21 -9.27
CA ALA A 284 -20.52 -3.70 -7.91
C ALA A 284 -21.61 -2.69 -7.53
N MET A 285 -21.93 -1.76 -8.44
CA MET A 285 -23.03 -0.82 -8.26
C MET A 285 -24.38 -1.53 -8.14
N GLN A 286 -24.60 -2.61 -8.90
CA GLN A 286 -25.84 -3.35 -8.90
C GLN A 286 -26.04 -4.09 -7.57
N VAL A 287 -25.00 -4.76 -7.06
CA VAL A 287 -25.03 -5.42 -5.75
C VAL A 287 -25.31 -4.39 -4.65
N CYS A 288 -24.64 -3.24 -4.69
CA CYS A 288 -24.92 -2.17 -3.74
C CYS A 288 -26.37 -1.67 -3.81
N LYS A 289 -26.99 -1.60 -5.00
CA LYS A 289 -28.41 -1.20 -5.11
C LYS A 289 -29.36 -2.21 -4.49
N GLU A 290 -29.00 -3.48 -4.54
CA GLU A 290 -29.81 -4.58 -4.01
C GLU A 290 -29.73 -4.63 -2.47
N GLU A 291 -28.54 -4.38 -1.91
CA GLU A 291 -28.28 -4.46 -0.47
C GLU A 291 -28.51 -3.14 0.28
N LEU A 292 -28.34 -1.96 -0.36
CA LEU A 292 -28.60 -0.67 0.29
C LEU A 292 -30.09 -0.38 0.39
N ARG A 293 -30.65 -0.63 1.58
CA ARG A 293 -31.93 -0.09 2.00
C ARG A 293 -31.73 0.90 3.13
N CYS A 294 -32.26 2.11 2.96
CA CYS A 294 -32.34 3.05 4.06
C CYS A 294 -33.36 2.53 5.10
N THR A 295 -33.19 2.92 6.36
CA THR A 295 -34.16 2.69 7.45
C THR A 295 -35.55 3.23 7.13
N CYS A 296 -35.65 4.27 6.29
CA CYS A 296 -36.94 4.80 5.81
C CYS A 296 -37.60 3.93 4.70
N GLY A 297 -36.95 2.83 4.28
CA GLY A 297 -37.43 1.93 3.23
C GLY A 297 -37.14 2.41 1.80
N ALA A 298 -36.61 3.63 1.61
CA ALA A 298 -36.22 4.12 0.29
C ALA A 298 -34.92 3.45 -0.18
N THR A 299 -34.88 3.11 -1.47
CA THR A 299 -33.65 2.69 -2.16
C THR A 299 -32.89 3.95 -2.57
N PRO A 300 -31.66 4.18 -2.05
CA PRO A 300 -30.89 5.36 -2.41
C PRO A 300 -30.58 5.37 -3.91
N GLU A 301 -30.57 6.57 -4.51
CA GLU A 301 -30.08 6.70 -5.88
C GLU A 301 -28.54 6.48 -5.91
N ILE A 302 -28.15 5.31 -6.39
CA ILE A 302 -26.73 4.96 -6.54
C ILE A 302 -26.23 5.46 -7.89
N THR A 303 -25.59 6.63 -7.84
CA THR A 303 -24.75 7.20 -8.90
C THR A 303 -23.30 6.73 -8.69
N PRO A 304 -22.41 6.84 -9.69
CA PRO A 304 -20.97 6.57 -9.49
C PRO A 304 -20.36 7.37 -8.33
N THR A 305 -20.89 8.57 -8.06
CA THR A 305 -20.43 9.43 -6.98
C THR A 305 -20.87 8.93 -5.61
N THR A 306 -22.14 8.56 -5.45
CA THR A 306 -22.67 8.05 -4.18
C THR A 306 -22.17 6.64 -3.89
N PHE A 307 -22.00 5.82 -4.94
CA PHE A 307 -21.33 4.53 -4.85
C PHE A 307 -19.90 4.66 -4.34
N ALA A 308 -19.10 5.56 -4.92
CA ALA A 308 -17.72 5.79 -4.48
C ALA A 308 -17.61 6.21 -3.01
N ARG A 309 -18.53 7.06 -2.53
CA ARG A 309 -18.57 7.48 -1.12
C ARG A 309 -18.95 6.32 -0.20
N ALA A 310 -19.98 5.56 -0.56
CA ALA A 310 -20.34 4.36 0.17
C ALA A 310 -19.19 3.34 0.18
N LEU A 311 -18.44 3.23 -0.91
CA LEU A 311 -17.33 2.29 -1.07
C LEU A 311 -16.09 2.66 -0.26
N PHE A 312 -15.67 3.92 -0.28
CA PHE A 312 -14.40 4.32 0.32
C PHE A 312 -14.53 4.96 1.69
N SER A 313 -15.63 5.64 1.99
CA SER A 313 -15.85 6.27 3.30
C SER A 313 -16.95 5.60 4.12
N GLY A 314 -17.61 4.58 3.57
CA GLY A 314 -18.80 3.99 4.17
C GLY A 314 -20.00 4.94 4.17
N ASP A 315 -19.86 6.20 3.72
CA ASP A 315 -20.93 7.18 3.84
C ASP A 315 -21.96 7.00 2.73
N PHE A 316 -23.23 6.91 3.11
CA PHE A 316 -24.35 7.00 2.17
C PHE A 316 -25.28 8.16 2.56
N TYR A 317 -25.97 8.71 1.55
CA TYR A 317 -26.99 9.72 1.73
C TYR A 317 -28.29 9.23 1.09
N CYS A 318 -29.38 9.23 1.85
CA CYS A 318 -30.69 8.86 1.34
C CYS A 318 -31.41 10.09 0.78
N SER A 319 -31.74 10.07 -0.51
CA SER A 319 -32.54 11.11 -1.14
C SER A 319 -34.02 11.12 -0.70
N GLY A 320 -34.51 10.02 -0.11
CA GLY A 320 -35.88 9.88 0.36
C GLY A 320 -36.15 10.58 1.70
N CYS A 321 -35.36 10.27 2.73
CA CYS A 321 -35.50 10.87 4.07
C CYS A 321 -34.51 12.01 4.36
N GLY A 322 -33.50 12.22 3.51
CA GLY A 322 -32.45 13.22 3.74
C GLY A 322 -31.42 12.85 4.80
N GLU A 323 -31.50 11.65 5.37
CA GLU A 323 -30.53 11.18 6.36
C GLU A 323 -29.24 10.68 5.70
N SER A 324 -28.11 10.98 6.35
CA SER A 324 -26.82 10.36 6.09
C SER A 324 -26.58 9.22 7.07
N GLY A 325 -26.02 8.11 6.59
CA GLY A 325 -25.61 6.99 7.43
C GLY A 325 -24.29 6.40 6.95
N THR A 326 -23.77 5.46 7.73
CA THR A 326 -22.60 4.66 7.38
C THR A 326 -23.03 3.24 7.04
N ILE A 327 -22.50 2.67 5.97
CA ILE A 327 -22.65 1.29 5.58
C ILE A 327 -21.28 0.64 5.46
N ASP A 328 -21.12 -0.55 6.03
CA ASP A 328 -20.02 -1.41 5.70
C ASP A 328 -20.44 -2.28 4.50
N LEU A 329 -19.93 -1.95 3.31
CA LEU A 329 -20.24 -2.70 2.10
C LEU A 329 -19.67 -4.12 2.12
N PHE A 330 -18.61 -4.41 2.90
CA PHE A 330 -18.16 -5.79 3.09
C PHE A 330 -19.19 -6.60 3.87
N GLU A 331 -19.74 -6.01 4.93
CA GLU A 331 -20.76 -6.66 5.75
C GLU A 331 -22.08 -6.80 4.98
N ALA A 332 -22.50 -5.74 4.29
CA ALA A 332 -23.72 -5.71 3.48
C ALA A 332 -23.67 -6.72 2.32
N MET A 333 -22.49 -6.93 1.71
CA MET A 333 -22.31 -7.97 0.69
C MET A 333 -22.19 -9.39 1.27
N GLY A 334 -22.35 -9.56 2.58
CA GLY A 334 -22.26 -10.85 3.26
C GLY A 334 -20.85 -11.44 3.28
N LEU A 335 -19.84 -10.67 2.91
CA LEU A 335 -18.45 -11.12 2.76
C LEU A 335 -17.68 -11.10 4.09
N ALA A 336 -18.21 -10.42 5.11
CA ALA A 336 -17.66 -10.42 6.47
C ALA A 336 -17.94 -11.73 7.26
N LYS A 337 -18.92 -12.56 6.85
CA LYS A 337 -19.31 -13.78 7.57
C LYS A 337 -18.60 -15.04 7.07
N GLN A 338 -17.27 -15.04 7.10
CA GLN A 338 -16.45 -16.27 7.06
C GLN A 338 -15.25 -16.22 8.03
N ALA A 339 -15.31 -15.34 9.04
CA ALA A 339 -14.30 -15.17 10.09
C ALA A 339 -14.87 -15.48 11.49
N SER A 340 -15.53 -16.64 11.64
CA SER A 340 -15.88 -17.24 12.93
C SER A 340 -15.22 -18.59 13.10
#